data_AF-L7JCM5-F1
#
_entry.id   AF-L7JCM5-F1
#
_cell.length_a   1.000
_cell.length_b   1.000
_cell.length_c   1.000
_cell.angle_alpha   90.00
_cell.angle_beta   90.00
_cell.angle_gamma   90.00
#
_symmetry.space_group_name_H-M   'P 1'
#
loop_
_entity.id
_entity.type
_entity.pdbx_description
1 polymer ?
#
loop_
_entity_poly.entity_id
_entity_poly.type
_entity_poly.pdbx_seq_one_letter_code
_entity_poly.pdbx_strand_id
1 'polypeptide(L)'
;AVDHEVELPPTADLVMVDERHCDDIITWLSLVSPVLADAAVKHKQACYMPLREGGDEEPMFGRTLTPGLWLAAGHSCWGIQNAPACGLLMAEMLMDGKTSSLDENVIAAYDPRRFGV
;
A
#
# COMPACT_ATOMS: atom_id res chain seq x y z
N ALA A 1 2.62 -10.19 1.87
CA ALA A 1 2.07 -11.15 0.90
C ALA A 1 3.11 -11.30 -0.19
N VAL A 2 3.73 -12.48 -0.27
CA VAL A 2 4.66 -12.81 -1.35
C VAL A 2 3.87 -13.68 -2.32
N ASP A 3 3.88 -13.32 -3.59
CA ASP A 3 3.36 -14.19 -4.63
C ASP A 3 4.41 -15.27 -4.89
N HIS A 4 4.02 -16.51 -4.64
CA HIS A 4 4.91 -17.67 -4.77
C HIS A 4 4.67 -18.42 -6.08
N GLU A 5 3.66 -18.03 -6.87
CA GLU A 5 3.31 -18.70 -8.11
C GLU A 5 4.06 -18.10 -9.30
N VAL A 6 4.32 -16.79 -9.26
CA VAL A 6 4.95 -16.06 -10.36
C VAL A 6 5.99 -15.07 -9.87
N GLU A 7 7.02 -14.82 -10.68
CA GLU A 7 8.04 -13.83 -10.36
C GLU A 7 7.48 -12.41 -10.38
N LEU A 8 8.00 -11.54 -9.51
CA LEU A 8 7.65 -10.13 -9.49
C LEU A 8 8.05 -9.49 -10.84
N PRO A 9 7.10 -8.95 -11.61
CA PRO A 9 7.40 -8.31 -12.88
C PRO A 9 8.14 -6.98 -12.67
N PRO A 10 8.87 -6.49 -13.69
CA PRO A 10 9.62 -5.23 -13.57
C PRO A 10 8.71 -4.00 -13.47
N THR A 11 7.48 -4.07 -13.96
CA THR A 11 6.52 -2.96 -13.95
C THR A 11 5.09 -3.45 -13.65
N ALA A 12 4.26 -2.54 -13.12
CA ALA A 12 2.91 -2.87 -12.66
C ALA A 12 1.93 -3.26 -13.79
N ASP A 13 2.16 -2.81 -15.02
CA ASP A 13 1.35 -3.16 -16.20
C ASP A 13 1.59 -4.60 -16.70
N LEU A 14 2.67 -5.24 -16.22
CA LEU A 14 3.01 -6.62 -16.54
C LEU A 14 2.57 -7.61 -15.44
N VAL A 15 1.83 -7.15 -14.44
CA VAL A 15 1.26 -8.02 -13.41
C VAL A 15 0.29 -8.99 -14.06
N MET A 16 0.58 -10.29 -13.90
CA MET A 16 -0.28 -11.33 -14.43
C MET A 16 -1.57 -11.43 -13.63
N VAL A 17 -2.67 -11.56 -14.35
CA VAL A 17 -4.00 -11.71 -13.76
C VAL A 17 -4.34 -13.19 -13.71
N ASP A 18 -4.61 -13.70 -12.50
CA ASP A 18 -5.20 -15.01 -12.35
C ASP A 18 -6.72 -14.92 -12.55
N GLU A 19 -7.19 -15.44 -13.68
CA GLU A 19 -8.61 -15.50 -14.03
C GLU A 19 -9.45 -16.23 -12.97
N ARG A 20 -8.89 -17.24 -12.30
CA ARG A 20 -9.59 -18.03 -11.27
C ARG A 20 -9.97 -17.17 -10.07
N HIS A 21 -9.03 -16.33 -9.59
CA HIS A 21 -9.29 -15.40 -8.49
C HIS A 21 -10.31 -14.33 -8.88
N CYS A 22 -10.30 -13.89 -10.14
CA CYS A 22 -11.32 -12.96 -10.63
C CYS A 22 -12.71 -13.61 -10.66
N ASP A 23 -12.80 -14.86 -11.12
CA ASP A 23 -14.04 -15.62 -11.18
C ASP A 23 -14.61 -15.92 -9.78
N ASP A 24 -13.74 -16.16 -8.79
CA ASP A 24 -14.13 -16.26 -7.38
C ASP A 24 -14.75 -14.94 -6.90
N ILE A 25 -14.11 -13.79 -7.13
CA ILE A 25 -14.65 -12.48 -6.75
C ILE A 25 -16.02 -12.23 -7.40
N ILE A 26 -16.17 -12.56 -8.69
CA ILE A 26 -17.45 -12.42 -9.42
C ILE A 26 -18.54 -13.32 -8.79
N THR A 27 -18.17 -14.54 -8.42
CA THR A 27 -19.06 -15.48 -7.71
C THR A 27 -19.51 -14.91 -6.38
N TRP A 28 -18.58 -14.37 -5.58
CA TRP A 28 -18.90 -13.73 -4.29
C TRP A 28 -19.80 -12.50 -4.46
N LEU A 29 -19.54 -11.65 -5.45
CA LEU A 29 -20.38 -10.48 -5.75
C LEU A 29 -21.81 -10.87 -6.10
N SER A 30 -21.99 -12.00 -6.78
CA SER A 30 -23.31 -12.52 -7.16
C SER A 30 -24.16 -12.89 -5.94
N LEU A 31 -23.53 -13.27 -4.82
CA LEU A 31 -24.20 -13.53 -3.55
C LEU A 31 -24.63 -12.24 -2.84
N VAL A 32 -23.97 -11.11 -3.12
CA VAL A 32 -24.23 -9.83 -2.47
C VAL A 32 -25.35 -9.05 -3.18
N SER A 33 -25.44 -9.14 -4.51
CA SER A 33 -26.43 -8.38 -5.28
C SER A 33 -26.75 -9.01 -6.64
N PRO A 34 -28.04 -9.27 -6.96
CA PRO A 34 -28.45 -9.72 -8.29
C PRO A 34 -28.10 -8.72 -9.39
N VAL A 35 -28.11 -7.41 -9.10
CA VAL A 35 -27.72 -6.37 -10.07
C VAL A 35 -26.24 -6.46 -10.42
N LEU A 36 -25.39 -6.81 -9.44
CA LEU A 36 -23.97 -7.02 -9.68
C LEU A 36 -23.70 -8.37 -10.35
N ALA A 37 -24.53 -9.39 -10.07
CA ALA A 37 -24.46 -10.70 -10.72
C ALA A 37 -24.68 -10.59 -12.24
N ASP A 38 -25.63 -9.77 -12.67
CA ASP A 38 -25.97 -9.56 -14.08
C ASP A 38 -25.09 -8.49 -14.76
N ALA A 39 -24.19 -7.82 -14.03
CA ALA A 39 -23.37 -6.74 -14.57
C ALA A 39 -22.24 -7.27 -15.46
N ALA A 40 -22.02 -6.62 -16.60
CA ALA A 40 -20.89 -6.93 -17.48
C ALA A 40 -19.55 -6.53 -16.83
N VAL A 41 -18.60 -7.46 -16.78
CA VAL A 41 -17.23 -7.21 -16.30
C VAL A 41 -16.50 -6.32 -17.30
N LYS A 42 -16.06 -5.13 -16.86
CA LYS A 42 -15.31 -4.19 -17.71
C LYS A 42 -13.83 -4.52 -17.80
N HIS A 43 -13.24 -4.98 -16.70
CA HIS A 43 -11.83 -5.26 -16.61
C HIS A 43 -11.55 -6.24 -15.46
N LYS A 44 -10.57 -7.11 -15.65
CA LYS A 44 -9.98 -7.99 -14.63
C LYS A 44 -8.53 -7.57 -14.49
N GLN A 45 -8.07 -7.34 -13.26
CA GLN A 45 -6.74 -6.81 -12.98
C GLN A 45 -6.24 -7.32 -11.62
N ALA A 46 -4.92 -7.32 -11.47
CA ALA A 46 -4.24 -7.62 -10.23
C ALA A 46 -3.13 -6.59 -9.99
N CYS A 47 -2.73 -6.44 -8.74
CA CYS A 47 -1.60 -5.60 -8.36
C CYS A 47 -0.95 -6.15 -7.09
N TYR A 48 0.30 -5.75 -6.84
CA TYR A 48 1.01 -6.12 -5.61
C TYR A 48 0.73 -5.11 -4.50
N MET A 49 0.43 -5.63 -3.32
CA MET A 49 0.23 -4.83 -2.13
C MET A 49 1.59 -4.56 -1.46
N PRO A 50 1.99 -3.29 -1.26
CA PRO A 50 3.27 -2.96 -0.63
C PRO A 50 3.19 -3.29 0.86
N LEU A 51 3.92 -4.33 1.27
CA LEU A 51 3.94 -4.85 2.63
C LEU A 51 5.38 -5.02 3.10
N ARG A 52 5.59 -4.90 4.42
CA ARG A 52 6.87 -5.18 5.06
C ARG A 52 6.99 -6.69 5.35
N GLU A 53 8.20 -7.25 5.20
CA GLU A 53 8.48 -8.60 5.72
C GLU A 53 8.29 -8.64 7.24
N GLY A 54 7.64 -9.69 7.75
CA GLY A 54 7.34 -9.84 9.17
C GLY A 54 5.92 -9.44 9.58
N GLY A 55 5.10 -8.92 8.67
CA GLY A 55 3.64 -8.91 8.82
C GLY A 55 3.02 -7.71 9.54
N ASP A 56 3.79 -6.72 10.01
CA ASP A 56 3.17 -5.47 10.43
C ASP A 56 2.66 -4.72 9.20
N GLU A 57 1.37 -4.43 9.18
CA GLU A 57 0.68 -3.66 8.13
C GLU A 57 0.88 -2.14 8.28
N GLU A 58 1.74 -1.73 9.21
CA GLU A 58 2.00 -0.33 9.50
C GLU A 58 2.91 0.28 8.42
N PRO A 59 2.56 1.47 7.89
CA PRO A 59 3.41 2.15 6.93
C PRO A 59 4.71 2.61 7.58
N MET A 60 5.72 2.82 6.73
CA MET A 60 6.97 3.47 7.11
C MET A 60 7.09 4.78 6.34
N PHE A 61 7.17 5.90 7.05
CA PHE A 61 7.39 7.19 6.42
C PHE A 61 8.25 8.12 7.27
N GLY A 62 9.20 8.79 6.62
CA GLY A 62 10.13 9.72 7.27
C GLY A 62 11.58 9.50 6.85
N ARG A 63 12.50 9.93 7.72
CA ARG A 63 13.95 9.79 7.50
C ARG A 63 14.36 8.34 7.69
N THR A 64 15.35 7.93 6.91
CA THR A 64 16.04 6.65 7.09
C THR A 64 17.34 6.83 7.87
N LEU A 65 18.03 5.75 8.21
CA LEU A 65 19.39 5.79 8.77
C LEU A 65 20.41 6.30 7.75
N THR A 66 20.11 6.18 6.46
CA THR A 66 20.95 6.70 5.38
C THR A 66 20.73 8.20 5.20
N PRO A 67 21.77 9.05 5.37
CA PRO A 67 21.63 10.48 5.23
C PRO A 67 21.10 10.89 3.85
N GLY A 68 20.07 11.74 3.83
CA GLY A 68 19.45 12.24 2.60
C GLY A 68 18.44 11.29 1.96
N LEU A 69 18.29 10.06 2.46
CA LEU A 69 17.27 9.12 2.00
C LEU A 69 16.03 9.17 2.89
N TRP A 70 14.87 9.24 2.24
CA TRP A 70 13.56 9.31 2.86
C TRP A 70 12.69 8.17 2.31
N LEU A 71 11.81 7.65 3.15
CA LEU A 71 10.88 6.58 2.81
C LEU A 71 9.44 7.05 3.01
N ALA A 72 8.53 6.55 2.18
CA ALA A 72 7.08 6.67 2.35
C ALA A 72 6.41 5.49 1.65
N ALA A 73 6.35 4.33 2.31
CA ALA A 73 5.93 3.07 1.72
C ALA A 73 5.26 2.14 2.74
N GLY A 74 4.82 0.97 2.29
CA GLY A 74 4.29 -0.07 3.18
C GLY A 74 2.86 0.16 3.68
N HIS A 75 2.08 1.01 3.00
CA HIS A 75 0.72 1.36 3.44
C HIS A 75 -0.32 0.25 3.26
N SER A 76 0.07 -0.97 2.86
CA SER A 76 -0.86 -2.08 2.66
C SER A 76 -2.04 -1.67 1.74
N CYS A 77 -3.25 -2.14 2.05
CA CYS A 77 -4.49 -1.75 1.38
C CYS A 77 -4.98 -0.32 1.71
N TRP A 78 -4.35 0.36 2.67
CA TRP A 78 -4.77 1.70 3.14
C TRP A 78 -4.05 2.85 2.42
N GLY A 79 -3.18 2.55 1.44
CA GLY A 79 -2.36 3.54 0.76
C GLY A 79 -3.13 4.70 0.14
N ILE A 80 -4.21 4.42 -0.59
CA ILE A 80 -5.01 5.47 -1.26
C ILE A 80 -5.66 6.39 -0.22
N GLN A 81 -6.21 5.83 0.85
CA GLN A 81 -6.88 6.59 1.90
C GLN A 81 -5.88 7.45 2.69
N ASN A 82 -4.69 6.91 2.98
CA ASN A 82 -3.71 7.55 3.85
C ASN A 82 -2.72 8.45 3.08
N ALA A 83 -2.65 8.35 1.75
CA ALA A 83 -1.73 9.10 0.91
C ALA A 83 -1.76 10.63 1.15
N PRO A 84 -2.93 11.30 1.28
CA PRO A 84 -2.95 12.74 1.52
C PRO A 84 -2.27 13.13 2.83
N ALA A 85 -2.55 12.39 3.91
CA ALA A 85 -1.94 12.66 5.22
C ALA A 85 -0.44 12.34 5.21
N CYS A 86 -0.03 11.18 4.68
CA CYS A 86 1.36 10.81 4.55
C CYS A 86 2.14 11.85 3.72
N GLY A 87 1.62 12.29 2.58
CA GLY A 87 2.24 13.30 1.74
C GLY A 87 2.42 14.64 2.44
N LEU A 88 1.41 15.11 3.19
CA LEU A 88 1.50 16.34 3.98
C LEU A 88 2.58 16.23 5.06
N LEU A 89 2.58 15.15 5.84
CA LEU A 89 3.57 14.94 6.90
C LEU A 89 4.99 14.82 6.34
N MET A 90 5.16 14.12 5.22
CA MET A 90 6.44 14.04 4.51
C MET A 90 6.92 15.42 4.06
N ALA A 91 6.04 16.25 3.52
CA ALA A 91 6.37 17.61 3.12
C ALA A 91 6.80 18.47 4.33
N GLU A 92 6.05 18.45 5.43
CA GLU A 92 6.41 19.17 6.66
C GLU A 92 7.79 18.71 7.20
N MET A 93 8.02 17.40 7.28
CA MET A 93 9.31 16.88 7.75
C MET A 93 10.48 17.26 6.82
N LEU A 94 10.27 17.25 5.50
CA LEU A 94 11.29 17.58 4.51
C LEU A 94 11.63 19.07 4.50
N MET A 95 10.62 19.93 4.56
CA MET A 95 10.76 21.38 4.39
C MET A 95 11.03 22.10 5.71
N ASP A 96 10.32 21.73 6.77
CA ASP A 96 10.32 22.42 8.06
C ASP A 96 11.08 21.65 9.15
N GLY A 97 11.46 20.40 8.88
CA GLY A 97 12.22 19.56 9.82
C GLY A 97 11.41 19.01 10.98
N LYS A 98 10.09 19.23 11.00
CA LYS A 98 9.13 18.80 12.04
C LYS A 98 7.75 18.60 11.43
N THR A 99 6.85 17.93 12.12
CA THR A 99 5.42 17.90 11.76
C THR A 99 4.64 18.93 12.56
N SER A 100 3.74 19.64 11.89
CA SER A 100 2.83 20.61 12.52
C SER A 100 1.38 20.14 12.48
N SER A 101 1.02 19.30 11.51
CA SER A 101 -0.34 18.80 11.35
C SER A 101 -0.69 17.70 12.37
N LEU A 102 0.31 16.95 12.85
CA LEU A 102 0.16 15.91 13.87
C LEU A 102 1.34 15.92 14.84
N ASP A 103 1.07 15.48 16.08
CA ASP A 103 2.07 15.28 17.12
C ASP A 103 3.13 14.26 16.67
N GLU A 104 4.40 14.62 16.83
CA GLU A 104 5.55 13.79 16.46
C GLU A 104 5.53 12.42 17.16
N ASN A 105 5.02 12.35 18.38
CA ASN A 105 4.95 11.09 19.15
C ASN A 105 3.93 10.12 18.57
N VAL A 106 2.87 10.63 17.91
CA VAL A 106 1.86 9.80 17.25
C VAL A 106 2.45 9.15 16.00
N ILE A 107 3.24 9.91 15.24
CA ILE A 107 3.82 9.42 13.99
C ILE A 107 5.15 8.68 14.19
N ALA A 108 5.76 8.78 15.38
CA ALA A 108 6.99 8.07 15.72
C ALA A 108 6.86 6.55 15.59
N ALA A 109 5.64 5.98 15.62
CA ALA A 109 5.38 4.57 15.31
C ALA A 109 5.88 4.16 13.92
N TYR A 110 5.78 5.07 12.95
CA TYR A 110 6.00 4.82 11.53
C TYR A 110 7.40 5.23 11.06
N ASP A 111 8.28 5.63 11.98
CA ASP A 111 9.64 6.07 11.67
C ASP A 111 10.49 4.91 11.12
N PRO A 112 11.02 5.00 9.88
CA PRO A 112 11.80 3.94 9.27
C PRO A 112 12.98 3.46 10.11
N ARG A 113 13.60 4.36 10.89
CA ARG A 113 14.79 4.09 11.69
C ARG A 113 14.54 3.09 12.82
N ARG A 114 13.29 2.95 13.27
CA ARG A 114 12.89 1.93 14.27
C ARG A 114 13.08 0.50 13.75
N PHE A 115 13.06 0.35 12.44
CA PHE A 115 13.19 -0.93 11.75
C PHE A 115 14.57 -1.13 11.13
N GLY A 116 15.53 -0.25 11.45
CA GLY A 116 16.89 -0.33 10.91
C GLY A 116 17.02 0.12 9.45
N VAL A 117 16.02 0.86 8.93
CA VAL A 117 16.03 1.44 7.58
C VAL A 117 16.59 2.84 7.61
#